data_AF-A0A959CS10-F1
#
_entry.id   AF-A0A959CS10-F1
#
_cell.length_a   1.000
_cell.length_b   1.000
_cell.length_c   1.000
_cell.angle_alpha   90.00
_cell.angle_beta   90.00
_cell.angle_gamma   90.00
#
_symmetry.space_group_name_H-M   'P 1'
#
loop_
_entity.id
_entity.type
_entity.pdbx_description
1 polymer ?
#
loop_
_entity_poly.entity_id
_entity_poly.type
_entity_poly.pdbx_seq_one_letter_code
_entity_poly.pdbx_strand_id
1 'polypeptide(L)' 'MDRVNAAIDGIGYPDTGYQMWVQEGEDGSVSQIVIEGYWPGQAAYGLIHEHELYKAATLEAEAQLKALERVSYNRFKKME' A
#
# COMPACT_ATOMS: atom_id res chain seq x y z
N MET A 1 -2.97 -4.77 4.46
CA MET A 1 -2.19 -4.70 3.21
C MET A 1 -1.41 -5.98 2.91
N ASP A 2 -1.41 -6.96 3.82
CA ASP A 2 -0.54 -8.15 3.78
C ASP A 2 -0.68 -8.99 2.51
N ARG A 3 -1.91 -9.16 1.97
CA ARG A 3 -2.12 -9.86 0.69
C ARG A 3 -1.46 -9.16 -0.48
N VAL A 4 -1.54 -7.83 -0.52
CA VAL A 4 -0.90 -7.01 -1.57
C VAL A 4 0.62 -7.11 -1.43
N ASN A 5 1.16 -7.02 -0.21
CA ASN A 5 2.59 -7.16 0.03
C ASN A 5 3.12 -8.56 -0.34
N ALA A 6 2.38 -9.62 -0.01
CA ALA A 6 2.73 -10.98 -0.41
C ALA A 6 2.73 -11.17 -1.94
N ALA A 7 1.81 -10.51 -2.65
CA ALA A 7 1.81 -10.51 -4.11
C ALA A 7 3.04 -9.76 -4.68
N ILE A 8 3.40 -8.62 -4.09
CA ILE A 8 4.59 -7.84 -4.49
C ILE A 8 5.89 -8.64 -4.27
N ASP A 9 6.00 -9.32 -3.13
CA ASP A 9 7.10 -10.25 -2.83
C ASP A 9 7.15 -11.39 -3.88
N GLY A 10 6.01 -12.02 -4.17
CA GLY A 10 5.90 -13.07 -5.19
C GLY A 10 6.24 -12.62 -6.63
N ILE A 11 6.15 -11.32 -6.93
CA ILE A 11 6.60 -10.74 -8.22
C ILE A 11 8.14 -10.59 -8.26
N GLY A 12 8.81 -10.59 -7.10
CA GLY A 12 10.26 -10.47 -6.97
C GLY A 12 10.73 -9.17 -6.30
N TYR A 13 9.88 -8.49 -5.54
CA TYR A 13 10.19 -7.22 -4.88
C TYR A 13 9.98 -7.29 -3.35
N PRO A 14 10.73 -8.11 -2.60
CA PRO A 14 10.50 -8.38 -1.16
C PRO A 14 10.64 -7.14 -0.25
N ASP A 15 11.47 -6.17 -0.64
CA ASP A 15 11.71 -4.95 0.14
C ASP A 15 10.77 -3.80 -0.25
N THR A 16 9.70 -4.11 -0.96
CA THR A 16 8.75 -3.17 -1.57
C THR A 16 7.35 -3.49 -1.08
N GLY A 17 6.52 -2.46 -0.91
CA GLY A 17 5.12 -2.66 -0.58
C GLY A 17 4.55 -1.55 0.26
N TYR A 18 3.53 -1.90 1.02
CA TYR A 18 2.73 -0.96 1.78
C TYR A 18 2.89 -1.15 3.28
N GLN A 19 3.01 -0.03 3.98
CA GLN A 19 2.76 0.03 5.42
C GLN A 19 1.42 0.71 5.66
N MET A 20 0.76 0.30 6.74
CA MET A 20 -0.52 0.86 7.15
C MET A 20 -0.50 1.08 8.65
N TRP A 21 -0.90 2.27 9.08
CA TRP A 21 -1.04 2.59 10.50
C TRP A 21 -2.20 3.54 10.72
N VAL A 22 -2.61 3.63 11.98
CA VAL A 22 -3.62 4.58 12.42
C VAL A 22 -2.93 5.81 12.97
N GLN A 23 -3.34 6.97 12.48
CA GLN A 23 -3.03 8.25 13.10
C GLN A 23 -4.14 8.58 14.09
N GLU A 24 -3.77 8.70 15.35
CA GLU A 24 -4.66 9.07 16.44
C GLU A 24 -4.86 10.59 16.49
N GLY A 25 -6.07 11.02 16.85
CA GLY A 25 -6.39 12.41 17.16
C GLY A 25 -5.87 12.81 18.54
N GLU A 26 -5.95 14.10 18.87
CA GLU A 26 -5.55 14.62 20.19
C GLU A 26 -6.32 13.98 21.36
N ASP A 27 -7.49 13.41 21.10
CA ASP A 27 -8.36 12.71 22.03
C ASP A 27 -8.19 11.18 22.02
N GLY A 28 -7.22 10.64 21.27
CA GLY A 28 -6.99 9.21 21.11
C GLY A 28 -8.01 8.52 20.19
N SER A 29 -8.93 9.26 19.56
CA SER A 29 -9.80 8.71 18.53
C SER A 29 -9.03 8.40 17.25
N VAL A 30 -9.53 7.48 16.43
CA VAL A 30 -8.97 7.26 15.09
C VAL A 30 -9.25 8.49 14.23
N SER A 31 -8.21 9.30 14.03
CA SER A 31 -8.29 10.48 13.17
C SER A 31 -8.22 10.06 11.70
N GLN A 32 -7.26 9.21 11.35
CA GLN A 32 -7.00 8.80 9.97
C GLN A 32 -6.31 7.43 9.88
N ILE A 33 -6.60 6.66 8.84
CA ILE A 33 -5.80 5.50 8.44
C ILE A 33 -4.82 5.97 7.37
N VAL A 34 -3.53 5.77 7.59
CA VAL A 34 -2.48 6.15 6.64
C VAL A 34 -1.94 4.89 5.98
N ILE A 35 -1.84 4.94 4.66
CA ILE A 35 -1.23 3.90 3.83
C ILE A 35 -0.06 4.53 3.10
N GLU A 36 1.09 3.89 3.20
CA GLU A 36 2.33 4.38 2.63
C GLU A 36 3.00 3.32 1.79
N GLY A 37 3.26 3.64 0.52
CA GLY A 37 3.94 2.73 -0.41
C GLY A 37 5.44 3.05 -0.54
N TYR A 38 6.28 2.04 -0.40
CA TYR A 38 7.73 2.09 -0.54
C TYR A 38 8.17 1.40 -1.82
N TRP A 39 8.87 2.13 -2.71
CA TRP A 39 9.24 1.61 -4.03
C TRP A 39 10.71 1.84 -4.38
N PRO A 40 11.40 0.87 -5.00
CA PRO A 40 12.79 1.02 -5.47
C PRO A 40 12.93 2.11 -6.54
N GLY A 41 11.88 2.32 -7.34
CA GLY A 41 11.86 3.34 -8.38
C GLY A 41 10.58 3.36 -9.19
N GLN A 42 10.45 4.36 -10.07
CA GLN A 42 9.27 4.52 -10.93
C GLN A 42 9.06 3.33 -11.88
N ALA A 43 10.15 2.74 -12.39
CA ALA A 43 10.07 1.59 -13.30
C ALA A 43 9.53 0.34 -12.57
N ALA A 44 10.10 0.01 -11.41
CA ALA A 44 9.61 -1.10 -10.58
C ALA A 44 8.15 -0.89 -10.16
N TYR A 45 7.79 0.33 -9.74
CA TYR A 45 6.40 0.70 -9.43
C TYR A 45 5.47 0.36 -10.59
N GLY A 46 5.80 0.78 -11.82
CA GLY A 46 4.97 0.50 -13.00
C GLY A 46 4.84 -0.99 -13.30
N LEU A 47 5.95 -1.73 -13.26
CA LEU A 47 5.94 -3.18 -13.50
C LEU A 47 5.08 -3.94 -12.49
N ILE A 48 5.19 -3.60 -11.21
CA ILE A 48 4.40 -4.20 -10.14
C ILE A 48 2.91 -3.90 -10.36
N HIS A 49 2.55 -2.64 -10.62
CA HIS A 49 1.14 -2.23 -10.71
C HIS A 49 0.42 -2.76 -11.95
N GLU A 50 1.18 -3.10 -13.00
CA GLU A 50 0.63 -3.75 -14.19
C GLU A 50 0.56 -5.28 -14.07
N HIS A 51 1.17 -5.88 -13.06
CA HIS A 51 1.22 -7.33 -12.89
C HIS A 51 -0.12 -7.91 -12.43
N GLU A 52 -0.55 -9.03 -13.02
CA GLU A 52 -1.84 -9.66 -12.74
C GLU A 52 -1.99 -10.09 -11.27
N LEU A 53 -0.93 -10.63 -10.65
CA LEU A 53 -0.93 -10.97 -9.22
C LEU A 53 -1.21 -9.75 -8.33
N TYR A 54 -0.64 -8.60 -8.68
CA TYR A 54 -0.87 -7.37 -7.94
C TYR A 54 -2.33 -6.92 -8.10
N LYS A 55 -2.81 -6.82 -9.35
CA LYS A 55 -4.19 -6.42 -9.68
C LYS A 55 -5.23 -7.31 -8.99
N ALA A 56 -5.00 -8.62 -8.97
CA ALA A 56 -5.88 -9.56 -8.27
C ALA A 56 -5.89 -9.32 -6.75
N ALA A 57 -4.72 -9.11 -6.15
CA ALA A 57 -4.61 -8.84 -4.71
C ALA A 57 -5.19 -7.48 -4.30
N THR A 58 -5.12 -6.46 -5.16
CA THR A 58 -5.64 -5.13 -4.86
C THR A 58 -7.14 -4.99 -5.03
N LEU A 59 -7.79 -5.79 -5.90
CA LEU A 59 -9.23 -5.69 -6.13
C LEU A 59 -10.04 -5.79 -4.82
N GLU A 60 -9.70 -6.75 -3.97
CA GLU A 60 -10.35 -6.93 -2.66
C GLU A 60 -9.98 -5.82 -1.67
N ALA A 61 -8.70 -5.41 -1.68
CA ALA A 61 -8.20 -4.37 -0.79
C ALA A 61 -8.87 -3.01 -1.10
N GLU A 62 -9.02 -2.66 -2.38
CA GLU A 62 -9.67 -1.42 -2.81
C GLU A 62 -11.12 -1.32 -2.34
N ALA A 63 -11.86 -2.42 -2.40
CA ALA A 63 -13.25 -2.45 -1.92
C ALA A 63 -13.33 -2.18 -0.41
N GLN A 64 -12.41 -2.77 0.36
CA GLN A 64 -12.32 -2.54 1.81
C GLN A 64 -11.87 -1.12 2.13
N LEU A 65 -10.89 -0.59 1.40
CA LEU A 65 -10.38 0.77 1.60
C LEU A 65 -11.41 1.84 1.22
N LYS A 66 -12.20 1.63 0.16
CA LYS A 66 -13.30 2.54 -0.22
C LYS A 66 -14.41 2.62 0.83
N ALA A 67 -14.56 1.58 1.66
CA ALA A 67 -15.53 1.58 2.76
C ALA A 67 -15.06 2.40 3.97
N LEU A 68 -13.80 2.85 4.01
CA LEU A 68 -13.23 3.63 5.10
C LEU A 68 -13.37 5.14 4.79
N GLU A 69 -13.98 5.89 5.71
CA GLU A 69 -14.26 7.32 5.51
C GLU A 69 -13.02 8.23 5.57
N ARG A 70 -11.88 7.73 6.07
CA ARG A 70 -10.68 8.54 6.39
C ARG A 70 -9.37 7.82 6.07
N VAL A 71 -9.07 7.65 4.79
CA VAL A 71 -7.81 7.04 4.31
C VAL A 71 -6.91 8.09 3.64
N SER A 72 -5.64 8.15 4.06
CA SER A 72 -4.58 8.86 3.35
C SER A 72 -3.69 7.88 2.61
N TYR A 73 -3.31 8.20 1.38
CA TYR A 73 -2.37 7.41 0.60
C TYR A 73 -1.15 8.25 0.23
N ASN A 74 0.03 7.81 0.66
CA ASN A 74 1.30 8.43 0.31
C ASN A 74 2.21 7.45 -0.42
N ARG A 75 3.00 7.98 -1.36
CA ARG A 75 3.94 7.21 -2.16
C ARG A 75 5.35 7.76 -1.97
N PHE A 76 6.28 6.89 -1.58
CA PHE A 76 7.69 7.22 -1.37
C PHE A 76 8.59 6.41 -2.30
N LYS A 77 9.64 7.08 -2.79
CA LYS A 77 10.73 6.42 -3.50
C LYS A 77 11.87 6.20 -2.53
N LYS A 78 12.37 4.97 -2.42
CA LYS A 78 13.61 4.71 -1.67
C LYS A 78 14.75 5.45 -2.39
N MET A 79 15.42 6.35 -1.69
CA MET A 79 16.64 6.98 -2.19
C MET A 79 17.78 5.99 -1.93
N GLU A 80 18.56 5.69 -2.98
CA GLU A 80 19.81 4.92 -2.85
C GLU A 80 20.89 5.74 -2.12
#